data_AF-A0A6V7JM69-F1
#
_entry.id   AF-A0A6V7JM69-F1
#
_cell.length_a   1.000
_cell.length_b   1.000
_cell.length_c   1.000
_cell.angle_alpha   90.00
_cell.angle_beta   90.00
_cell.angle_gamma   90.00
#
_symmetry.space_group_name_H-M   'P 1'
#
loop_
_entity.id
_entity.type
_entity.pdbx_description
1 polymer ?
#
loop_
_entity_poly.entity_id
_entity_poly.type
_entity_poly.pdbx_seq_one_letter_code
_entity_poly.pdbx_strand_id
1 'polypeptide(L)' 'MAPSRVVEFYSGKSIFITGATGFLGSCLIEKLLRCCPNIENIYLLIRPKKGKQINERLEELTKNS' A
#
# COMPACT_ATOMS: atom_id res chain seq x y z
N MET A 1 3.35 -24.12 -12.35
CA MET A 1 4.16 -22.88 -12.33
C MET A 1 4.82 -22.78 -10.97
N ALA A 2 6.11 -22.50 -10.91
CA ALA A 2 6.76 -22.19 -9.64
C ALA A 2 6.15 -20.91 -9.03
N PRO A 3 6.10 -20.77 -7.71
CA PRO A 3 5.58 -19.55 -7.08
C PRO A 3 6.43 -18.35 -7.50
N SER A 4 5.79 -17.18 -7.61
CA SER A 4 6.54 -15.95 -7.91
C SER A 4 7.49 -15.64 -6.76
N ARG A 5 8.79 -15.51 -7.06
CA ARG A 5 9.82 -15.10 -6.09
C ARG A 5 9.46 -13.80 -5.35
N VAL A 6 8.70 -12.91 -6.00
CA VAL A 6 8.21 -11.66 -5.39
C VAL A 6 7.13 -11.96 -4.35
N VAL A 7 6.21 -12.86 -4.65
CA VAL A 7 5.13 -13.25 -3.72
C VAL A 7 5.70 -13.98 -2.51
N GLU A 8 6.64 -14.91 -2.72
CA GLU A 8 7.37 -15.59 -1.65
C GLU A 8 8.14 -14.60 -0.77
N PHE A 9 8.80 -13.62 -1.39
CA PHE A 9 9.55 -12.60 -0.66
C PHE A 9 8.65 -11.82 0.31
N TYR A 10 7.44 -11.45 -0.09
CA TYR A 10 6.54 -10.65 0.75
C TYR A 10 5.68 -11.49 1.73
N SER A 11 5.65 -12.82 1.58
CA SER A 11 4.87 -13.70 2.44
C SER A 11 5.32 -13.61 3.90
N GLY A 12 4.37 -13.40 4.81
CA GLY A 12 4.59 -13.27 6.25
C GLY A 12 5.38 -12.02 6.66
N LYS A 13 5.61 -11.07 5.75
CA LYS A 13 6.33 -9.83 6.08
C LYS A 13 5.35 -8.69 6.37
N SER A 14 5.81 -7.80 7.25
CA SER A 14 5.23 -6.49 7.46
C SER A 14 5.98 -5.44 6.63
N ILE A 15 5.26 -4.56 5.92
CA ILE A 15 5.83 -3.60 4.96
C ILE A 15 5.54 -2.17 5.41
N PHE A 16 6.53 -1.28 5.34
CA PHE A 16 6.35 0.15 5.58
C PHE A 16 6.50 0.94 4.28
N ILE A 17 5.46 1.68 3.90
CA ILE A 17 5.40 2.44 2.64
C ILE A 17 5.37 3.94 2.94
N THR A 18 6.32 4.65 2.32
CA THR A 18 6.30 6.11 2.24
C THR A 18 5.76 6.56 0.89
N GLY A 19 5.16 7.75 0.81
CA GLY A 19 4.58 8.23 -0.45
C GLY A 19 3.32 7.46 -0.90
N ALA A 20 2.66 6.75 0.02
CA ALA A 20 1.50 5.89 -0.21
C ALA A 20 0.34 6.57 -0.96
N THR A 21 0.11 7.86 -0.72
CA THR A 21 -0.98 8.61 -1.36
C THR A 21 -0.61 9.20 -2.72
N GLY A 22 0.60 9.01 -3.21
CA GLY A 22 0.98 9.41 -4.57
C GLY A 22 0.50 8.38 -5.58
N PHE A 23 0.41 8.76 -6.86
CA PHE A 23 -0.08 7.87 -7.93
C PHE A 23 0.58 6.47 -7.93
N LEU A 24 1.92 6.42 -7.95
CA LEU A 24 2.65 5.14 -7.91
C LEU A 24 2.48 4.41 -6.58
N GLY A 25 2.43 5.14 -5.46
CA GLY A 25 2.26 4.57 -4.12
C GLY A 25 0.92 3.85 -3.99
N SER A 26 -0.16 4.46 -4.50
CA SER A 26 -1.48 3.82 -4.50
C SER A 26 -1.53 2.59 -5.40
N CYS A 27 -0.92 2.64 -6.58
CA CYS A 27 -0.82 1.47 -7.47
C CYS A 27 0.01 0.34 -6.86
N LEU A 28 1.09 0.67 -6.15
CA LEU A 28 1.91 -0.32 -5.45
C LEU A 28 1.09 -1.03 -4.36
N ILE A 29 0.32 -0.28 -3.56
CA ILE A 29 -0.54 -0.85 -2.51
C ILE A 29 -1.57 -1.79 -3.13
N GLU A 30 -2.26 -1.35 -4.20
CA GLU A 30 -3.21 -2.18 -4.94
C GLU A 30 -2.56 -3.48 -5.44
N LYS A 31 -1.36 -3.37 -6.03
CA LYS A 31 -0.64 -4.52 -6.56
C LYS A 31 -0.21 -5.50 -5.47
N LEU A 32 0.26 -5.00 -4.34
CA LEU A 32 0.66 -5.82 -3.19
C LEU A 32 -0.55 -6.54 -2.60
N LEU A 33 -1.66 -5.83 -2.39
CA LEU A 33 -2.90 -6.42 -1.87
C LEU A 33 -3.47 -7.49 -2.82
N ARG A 34 -3.42 -7.27 -4.14
CA ARG A 34 -3.96 -8.23 -5.12
C ARG A 34 -3.06 -9.44 -5.36
N CYS A 35 -1.74 -9.23 -5.41
CA CYS A 35 -0.79 -10.28 -5.83
C CYS A 35 -0.05 -10.96 -4.67
N CYS A 36 0.04 -10.34 -3.50
CA CYS A 36 0.78 -10.86 -2.35
C CYS A 36 -0.16 -11.05 -1.14
N PRO A 37 -1.09 -12.01 -1.19
CA PRO A 37 -2.17 -12.15 -0.20
C PRO A 37 -1.68 -12.51 1.21
N ASN A 38 -0.45 -13.00 1.34
CA ASN A 38 0.13 -13.44 2.61
C ASN A 38 0.98 -12.37 3.30
N ILE A 39 0.90 -11.10 2.89
CA ILE A 39 1.51 -9.99 3.64
C ILE A 39 0.82 -9.88 5.00
N GLU A 40 1.59 -9.74 6.07
CA GLU A 40 1.05 -9.66 7.43
C GLU A 40 0.43 -8.29 7.70
N ASN A 41 1.19 -7.21 7.48
CA ASN A 41 0.74 -5.83 7.68
C ASN A 41 1.33 -4.90 6.61
N ILE A 42 0.56 -3.87 6.23
CA ILE A 42 1.05 -2.73 5.45
C ILE A 42 0.88 -1.45 6.26
N TYR A 43 1.98 -0.84 6.66
CA TYR A 43 2.03 0.42 7.39
C TYR A 43 2.27 1.59 6.42
N LEU A 44 1.47 2.64 6.53
CA LEU A 44 1.53 3.80 5.63
C LEU A 44 1.95 5.06 6.38
N LEU A 45 2.99 5.74 5.89
CA LEU A 45 3.32 7.09 6.35
C LEU A 45 2.52 8.12 5.56
N ILE A 46 1.52 8.73 6.20
CA ILE A 46 0.72 9.81 5.63
C ILE A 46 1.04 11.11 6.35
N ARG A 47 1.47 12.12 5.59
CA ARG A 47 1.70 13.48 6.10
C ARG A 47 0.43 14.32 5.94
N PRO A 48 0.20 15.36 6.75
CA PRO A 48 -0.80 16.38 6.42
C PRO A 48 -0.43 17.12 5.11
N LYS A 49 -1.42 17.71 4.44
CA LYS A 49 -1.24 18.63 3.29
C LYS A 49 -2.03 19.90 3.58
N LYS A 50 -1.59 21.06 3.08
CA LYS A 50 -2.33 22.32 3.25
C LYS A 50 -3.78 22.14 2.79
N GLY A 51 -4.74 22.36 3.70
CA GLY A 51 -6.17 22.22 3.44
C GLY A 51 -6.68 20.77 3.33
N LYS A 52 -5.90 19.74 3.72
CA LYS A 52 -6.40 18.37 3.85
C LYS A 52 -5.89 17.68 5.11
N GLN A 53 -6.81 17.15 5.90
CA GLN A 53 -6.50 16.36 7.09
C GLN A 53 -6.01 14.97 6.73
N ILE A 54 -5.31 14.30 7.67
CA ILE A 54 -4.75 12.95 7.44
C ILE A 54 -5.85 11.94 7.08
N ASN A 55 -7.00 12.01 7.76
CA ASN A 55 -8.13 11.10 7.51
C ASN A 55 -8.71 11.28 6.10
N GLU A 56 -8.86 12.51 5.62
CA GLU A 56 -9.31 12.80 4.26
C GLU A 56 -8.33 12.22 3.22
N ARG A 57 -7.02 12.35 3.47
CA ARG A 57 -6.00 11.76 2.60
C ARG A 57 -6.01 10.22 2.61
N LEU A 58 -6.38 9.61 3.73
CA LEU A 58 -6.56 8.17 3.84
C LEU A 58 -7.82 7.72 3.07
N GLU A 59 -8.94 8.43 3.21
CA GLU A 59 -10.15 8.14 2.44
C GLU A 59 -9.90 8.22 0.93
N GLU A 60 -9.19 9.26 0.46
CA GLU A 60 -8.83 9.42 -0.95
C GLU A 60 -8.05 8.23 -1.51
N LEU A 61 -7.20 7.60 -0.68
CA LEU A 61 -6.44 6.41 -1.08
C LEU A 61 -7.36 5.21 -1.39
N THR A 62 -8.52 5.14 -0.73
CA THR A 62 -9.50 4.04 -0.89
C THR A 62 -10.55 4.28 -1.98
N LYS A 63 -10.64 5.51 -2.51
CA LYS A 63 -11.67 5.91 -3.49
C LYS A 63 -11.30 5.59 -4.95
N ASN A 64 -10.08 5.12 -5.21
CA ASN A 64 -9.65 4.68 -6.54
C ASN A 64 -10.01 3.20 -6.73
N SER A 65 -11.21 2.93 -7.25
CA SER A 65 -11.64 1.62 -7.75
C SER A 65 -11.87 1.67 -9.25
#